data_AF-A0A7V8TT89-F1
#
_entry.id   AF-A0A7V8TT89-F1
#
_cell.length_a   1.000
_cell.length_b   1.000
_cell.length_c   1.000
_cell.angle_alpha   90.00
_cell.angle_beta   90.00
_cell.angle_gamma   90.00
#
_symmetry.space_group_name_H-M   'P 1'
#
loop_
_entity.id
_entity.type
_entity.pdbx_description
1 polymer ?
#
loop_
_entity_poly.entity_id
_entity_poly.type
_entity_poly.pdbx_seq_one_letter_code
_entity_poly.pdbx_strand_id
1 'polypeptide(L)'
;MTTQTEIHGNIGTDRTNLTGTLAANSHWLLRAALASVFLFHGLQKFFIMGIGGFAGMMDLPVAAAFAVAAAEVLAGAGIIVGATVKGYLGDLVTRLSGLAIIPVMLGAIAMVHWGQWSFAPSESHPMGGMEFQVVMLLLAAYFVVRGNAQAG
;
A
#
# COMPACT_ATOMS: atom_id res chain seq x y z
N MET A 1 28.79 44.75 42.84
CA MET A 1 28.41 43.33 42.98
C MET A 1 27.14 43.16 42.17
N THR A 2 27.21 42.38 41.09
CA THR A 2 26.25 42.35 39.96
C THR A 2 25.05 41.45 40.26
N THR A 3 23.84 41.97 40.04
CA THR A 3 22.60 41.20 40.06
C THR A 3 22.46 40.46 38.73
N GLN A 4 22.39 39.13 38.77
CA GLN A 4 22.16 38.30 37.60
C GLN A 4 20.65 38.09 37.45
N THR A 5 20.07 38.59 36.36
CA THR A 5 18.67 38.31 36.00
C THR A 5 18.64 37.09 35.08
N GLU A 6 18.17 35.95 35.57
CA GLU A 6 17.86 34.81 34.70
C GLU A 6 16.57 35.10 33.92
N ILE A 7 16.71 35.42 32.64
CA ILE A 7 15.59 35.34 31.70
C ILE A 7 15.53 33.92 31.18
N HIS A 8 14.73 33.07 31.83
CA HIS A 8 14.29 31.79 31.30
C HIS A 8 13.30 32.03 30.14
N GLY A 9 13.84 32.41 28.98
CA GLY A 9 13.10 32.45 27.73
C GLY A 9 12.94 31.03 27.19
N ASN A 10 11.80 30.40 27.44
CA ASN A 10 11.45 29.11 26.87
C ASN A 10 11.07 29.30 25.38
N ILE A 11 12.07 29.56 24.53
CA ILE A 11 11.91 29.71 23.09
C ILE A 11 12.24 28.37 22.44
N GLY A 12 11.23 27.53 22.22
CA GLY A 12 11.35 26.42 21.27
C GLY A 12 10.66 25.10 21.63
N THR A 13 9.34 25.07 21.82
CA THR A 13 8.58 23.81 21.99
C THR A 13 7.55 23.53 20.90
N ASP A 14 7.28 24.46 19.98
CA ASP A 14 6.19 24.26 19.01
C ASP A 14 6.59 23.44 17.78
N ARG A 15 7.85 23.52 17.33
CA ARG A 15 8.34 22.77 16.15
C ARG A 15 8.64 21.30 16.42
N THR A 16 8.84 20.92 17.68
CA THR A 16 9.08 19.53 18.11
C THR A 16 7.79 18.69 18.12
N ASN A 17 6.62 19.33 18.25
CA ASN A 17 5.35 18.62 18.35
C ASN A 17 4.81 18.15 16.98
N LEU A 18 4.96 18.96 15.93
CA LEU A 18 4.43 18.61 14.61
C LEU A 18 5.25 17.49 13.94
N THR A 19 6.58 17.60 13.95
CA THR A 19 7.47 16.59 13.35
C THR A 19 7.35 15.24 14.08
N GLY A 20 7.25 15.25 15.41
CA GLY A 20 6.97 14.04 16.20
C GLY A 20 5.61 13.41 15.88
N THR A 21 4.55 14.21 15.77
CA THR A 21 3.21 13.73 15.40
C THR A 21 3.18 13.14 14.00
N LEU A 22 3.83 13.78 13.03
CA LEU A 22 3.96 13.28 11.66
C LEU A 22 4.73 11.96 11.61
N ALA A 23 5.85 11.86 12.34
CA ALA A 23 6.65 10.64 12.40
C ALA A 23 5.83 9.47 12.98
N ALA A 24 5.11 9.69 14.08
CA ALA A 24 4.26 8.68 14.70
C ALA A 24 3.14 8.18 13.75
N ASN A 25 2.63 9.04 12.87
CA ASN A 25 1.55 8.73 11.94
C ASN A 25 2.02 8.41 10.50
N SER A 26 3.33 8.37 10.25
CA SER A 26 3.91 8.19 8.92
C SER A 26 3.49 6.90 8.22
N HIS A 27 3.12 5.87 8.99
CA HIS A 27 2.58 4.61 8.47
C HIS A 27 1.31 4.82 7.61
N TRP A 28 0.52 5.86 7.87
CA TRP A 28 -0.65 6.18 7.05
C TRP A 28 -0.31 6.57 5.61
N LEU A 29 0.89 7.12 5.37
CA LEU A 29 1.34 7.45 4.01
C LEU A 29 1.51 6.18 3.17
N LEU A 30 2.18 5.16 3.74
CA LEU A 30 2.38 3.87 3.07
C LEU A 30 1.06 3.13 2.88
N ARG A 31 0.17 3.19 3.87
CA ARG A 31 -1.16 2.57 3.79
C ARG A 31 -2.03 3.24 2.73
N ALA A 32 -2.05 4.56 2.69
CA ALA A 32 -2.81 5.31 1.68
C ALA A 32 -2.28 5.03 0.27
N ALA A 33 -0.96 5.02 0.08
CA ALA A 33 -0.34 4.65 -1.19
C ALA A 33 -0.78 3.25 -1.65
N LEU A 34 -0.60 2.23 -0.81
CA LEU A 34 -0.95 0.86 -1.17
C LEU A 34 -2.47 0.68 -1.36
N ALA A 35 -3.28 1.21 -0.44
CA ALA A 35 -4.74 1.08 -0.52
C ALA A 35 -5.31 1.78 -1.76
N SER A 36 -4.85 2.99 -2.08
CA SER A 36 -5.34 3.74 -3.24
C SER A 36 -5.14 2.98 -4.55
N VAL A 37 -3.94 2.41 -4.76
CA VAL A 37 -3.60 1.67 -5.97
C VAL A 37 -4.45 0.41 -6.09
N PHE A 38 -4.53 -0.40 -5.04
CA PHE A 38 -5.24 -1.68 -5.07
C PHE A 38 -6.76 -1.51 -5.11
N LEU A 39 -7.31 -0.52 -4.40
CA LEU A 39 -8.74 -0.19 -4.51
C LEU A 39 -9.06 0.31 -5.92
N PHE A 40 -8.26 1.20 -6.49
CA PHE A 40 -8.49 1.70 -7.85
C PHE A 40 -8.48 0.55 -8.86
N HIS A 41 -7.42 -0.26 -8.90
CA HIS A 41 -7.31 -1.36 -9.85
C HIS A 41 -8.31 -2.48 -9.63
N GLY A 42 -8.65 -2.79 -8.38
CA GLY A 42 -9.65 -3.82 -8.05
C GLY A 42 -11.07 -3.37 -8.39
N LEU A 43 -11.46 -2.17 -7.97
CA LEU A 43 -12.81 -1.65 -8.23
C LEU A 43 -13.08 -1.45 -9.73
N GLN A 44 -12.08 -1.02 -10.50
CA GLN A 44 -12.21 -0.90 -11.95
C GLN A 44 -12.53 -2.25 -12.63
N LYS A 45 -11.98 -3.37 -12.14
CA LYS A 45 -12.26 -4.71 -12.67
C LYS A 45 -13.71 -5.13 -12.42
N PHE A 46 -14.34 -4.64 -11.36
CA PHE A 46 -15.76 -4.91 -11.09
C PHE A 46 -16.70 -3.96 -11.85
N PHE A 47 -16.43 -2.65 -11.78
CA PHE A 47 -17.43 -1.63 -12.14
C PHE A 47 -17.23 -1.00 -13.51
N ILE A 48 -16.02 -1.05 -14.07
CA ILE A 48 -15.72 -0.42 -15.37
C ILE A 48 -15.56 -1.48 -16.45
N MET A 49 -14.63 -2.41 -16.25
CA MET A 49 -14.34 -3.47 -17.24
C MET A 49 -15.29 -4.67 -17.09
N GLY A 50 -15.74 -4.94 -15.87
CA GLY A 50 -16.43 -6.18 -15.50
C GLY A 50 -15.48 -7.37 -15.47
N ILE A 51 -15.75 -8.34 -14.58
CA ILE A 51 -14.86 -9.49 -14.36
C ILE A 51 -14.68 -10.33 -15.64
N GLY A 52 -15.72 -10.48 -16.46
CA GLY A 52 -15.62 -11.17 -17.74
C GLY A 52 -14.71 -10.44 -18.74
N GLY A 53 -14.75 -9.11 -18.76
CA GLY A 53 -13.87 -8.30 -19.61
C GLY A 53 -12.41 -8.40 -19.17
N PHE A 54 -12.16 -8.36 -17.85
CA PHE A 54 -10.81 -8.53 -17.30
C PHE A 54 -10.26 -9.93 -17.55
N ALA A 55 -11.11 -10.96 -17.38
CA ALA A 55 -10.77 -12.34 -17.70
C ALA A 55 -10.37 -12.49 -19.17
N GLY A 56 -11.16 -11.94 -20.09
CA GLY A 56 -10.88 -11.99 -21.53
C GLY A 56 -9.61 -11.22 -21.92
N MET A 57 -9.39 -10.03 -21.35
CA MET A 57 -8.20 -9.22 -21.63
C MET A 57 -6.91 -9.91 -21.20
N MET A 58 -6.94 -10.61 -20.06
CA MET A 58 -5.77 -11.27 -19.49
C MET A 58 -5.63 -12.74 -19.88
N ASP A 59 -6.55 -13.27 -20.70
CA ASP A 59 -6.67 -14.70 -21.02
C ASP A 59 -6.70 -15.60 -19.76
N LEU A 60 -7.50 -15.19 -18.77
CA LEU A 60 -7.65 -15.88 -17.49
C LEU A 60 -9.01 -16.58 -17.38
N PRO A 61 -9.09 -17.71 -16.65
CA PRO A 61 -10.37 -18.24 -16.19
C PRO A 61 -11.11 -17.18 -15.36
N VAL A 62 -12.43 -17.07 -15.55
CA VAL A 62 -13.28 -16.08 -14.84
C VAL A 62 -13.11 -16.17 -13.32
N ALA A 63 -12.94 -17.39 -12.77
CA ALA A 63 -12.70 -17.58 -11.34
C ALA A 63 -11.37 -16.97 -10.87
N ALA A 64 -10.30 -17.10 -11.66
CA ALA A 64 -9.00 -16.50 -11.36
C ALA A 64 -9.06 -14.97 -11.46
N ALA A 65 -9.72 -14.45 -12.50
CA ALA A 65 -9.95 -13.02 -12.68
C ALA A 65 -10.74 -12.42 -11.50
N PHE A 66 -11.80 -13.11 -11.05
CA PHE A 66 -12.55 -12.74 -9.86
C PHE A 66 -11.68 -12.77 -8.61
N ALA A 67 -10.89 -13.82 -8.40
CA ALA A 67 -10.02 -13.96 -7.24
C ALA A 67 -8.99 -12.82 -7.16
N VAL A 68 -8.39 -12.44 -8.28
CA VAL A 68 -7.47 -11.29 -8.36
C VAL A 68 -8.19 -9.99 -8.00
N ALA A 69 -9.33 -9.70 -8.64
CA ALA A 69 -10.07 -8.47 -8.37
C ALA A 69 -10.54 -8.38 -6.91
N ALA A 70 -11.05 -9.49 -6.36
CA ALA A 70 -11.47 -9.57 -4.96
C ALA A 70 -10.28 -9.40 -4.01
N ALA A 71 -9.14 -10.04 -4.28
CA ALA A 71 -7.93 -9.88 -3.49
C ALA A 71 -7.46 -8.42 -3.48
N GLU A 72 -7.48 -7.72 -4.62
CA GLU A 72 -7.09 -6.31 -4.68
C GLU A 72 -8.02 -5.41 -3.85
N VAL A 73 -9.34 -5.57 -3.99
CA VAL A 73 -10.30 -4.76 -3.23
C VAL A 73 -10.23 -5.05 -1.74
N LEU A 74 -10.28 -6.33 -1.36
CA LEU A 74 -10.28 -6.73 0.05
C LEU A 74 -8.95 -6.41 0.73
N ALA A 75 -7.82 -6.58 0.05
CA ALA A 75 -6.53 -6.22 0.61
C ALA A 75 -6.34 -4.70 0.69
N GLY A 76 -6.73 -3.94 -0.35
CA GLY A 76 -6.67 -2.49 -0.33
C GLY A 76 -7.50 -1.89 0.82
N ALA A 77 -8.74 -2.37 1.00
CA ALA A 77 -9.58 -1.98 2.13
C ALA A 77 -9.02 -2.48 3.47
N GLY A 78 -8.55 -3.72 3.50
CA GLY A 78 -8.01 -4.36 4.69
C GLY A 78 -6.74 -3.69 5.24
N ILE A 79 -5.91 -3.08 4.40
CA ILE A 79 -4.76 -2.27 4.87
C ILE A 79 -5.22 -1.04 5.67
N ILE A 80 -6.38 -0.45 5.35
CA ILE A 80 -6.96 0.68 6.07
C ILE A 80 -7.68 0.19 7.33
N VAL A 81 -8.58 -0.79 7.18
CA VAL A 81 -9.36 -1.35 8.29
C VAL A 81 -8.44 -1.98 9.35
N GLY A 82 -7.41 -2.71 8.91
CA GLY A 82 -6.44 -3.33 9.81
C GLY A 82 -5.70 -2.30 10.66
N ALA A 83 -5.51 -1.07 10.19
CA ALA A 83 -4.89 -0.01 10.97
C ALA A 83 -5.82 0.62 12.02
N THR A 84 -7.14 0.61 11.80
CA THR A 84 -8.12 1.23 12.70
C THR A 84 -8.57 0.28 13.82
N VAL A 85 -8.51 -1.03 13.58
CA VAL A 85 -8.81 -2.06 14.57
C VAL A 85 -7.62 -2.24 15.52
N LYS A 86 -7.86 -2.12 16.83
CA LYS A 86 -6.81 -2.25 17.85
C LYS A 86 -6.47 -3.71 18.15
N GLY A 87 -5.22 -3.95 18.57
CA GLY A 87 -4.76 -5.24 19.05
C GLY A 87 -4.48 -6.27 17.96
N TYR A 88 -4.48 -7.55 18.35
CA TYR A 88 -4.09 -8.68 17.50
C TYR A 88 -4.91 -8.77 16.21
N LEU A 89 -6.21 -8.50 16.27
CA LEU A 89 -7.09 -8.61 15.09
C LEU A 89 -6.70 -7.63 13.98
N GLY A 90 -6.43 -6.36 14.31
CA GLY A 90 -6.01 -5.37 13.32
C GLY A 90 -4.63 -5.67 12.73
N ASP A 91 -3.71 -6.17 13.56
CA ASP A 91 -2.39 -6.62 13.11
C ASP A 91 -2.52 -7.79 12.13
N LEU A 92 -3.34 -8.79 12.47
CA LEU A 92 -3.62 -9.93 11.60
C LEU A 92 -4.25 -9.50 10.27
N VAL A 93 -5.26 -8.61 10.30
CA VAL A 93 -5.89 -8.08 9.08
C VAL A 93 -4.84 -7.38 8.21
N THR A 94 -4.00 -6.50 8.79
CA THR A 94 -2.93 -5.81 8.04
C THR A 94 -1.98 -6.81 7.36
N ARG A 95 -1.54 -7.84 8.09
CA ARG A 95 -0.61 -8.85 7.56
C ARG A 95 -1.26 -9.70 6.46
N LEU A 96 -2.50 -10.13 6.65
CA LEU A 96 -3.24 -10.91 5.66
C LEU A 96 -3.53 -10.09 4.40
N SER A 97 -3.81 -8.79 4.53
CA SER A 97 -3.95 -7.89 3.38
C SER A 97 -2.65 -7.76 2.60
N GLY A 98 -1.51 -7.53 3.28
CA GLY A 98 -0.20 -7.55 2.62
C GLY A 98 0.09 -8.89 1.94
N LEU A 99 -0.26 -10.01 2.58
CA LEU A 99 -0.03 -11.35 2.04
C LEU A 99 -0.88 -11.62 0.79
N ALA A 100 -2.13 -11.16 0.76
CA ALA A 100 -3.02 -11.31 -0.39
C ALA A 100 -2.54 -10.51 -1.62
N ILE A 101 -1.84 -9.38 -1.41
CA ILE A 101 -1.29 -8.55 -2.49
C ILE A 101 -0.10 -9.23 -3.19
N ILE A 102 0.74 -9.95 -2.45
CA ILE A 102 1.97 -10.56 -2.96
C ILE A 102 1.73 -11.44 -4.21
N PRO A 103 0.84 -12.46 -4.21
CA PRO A 103 0.62 -13.29 -5.39
C PRO A 103 0.00 -12.50 -6.56
N VAL A 104 -0.81 -11.46 -6.28
CA VAL A 104 -1.35 -10.59 -7.34
C VAL A 104 -0.22 -9.84 -8.05
N MET A 105 0.70 -9.25 -7.28
CA MET A 105 1.86 -8.54 -7.85
C MET A 105 2.82 -9.47 -8.57
N LEU A 106 3.11 -10.64 -8.02
CA LEU A 106 3.95 -11.64 -8.70
C LEU A 106 3.32 -12.08 -10.04
N GLY A 107 1.99 -12.30 -10.07
CA GLY A 107 1.27 -12.62 -11.30
C GLY A 107 1.34 -11.49 -12.32
N ALA A 108 1.04 -10.25 -11.91
CA ALA A 108 1.12 -9.09 -12.81
C ALA A 108 2.53 -8.87 -13.38
N ILE A 109 3.55 -8.98 -12.53
CA ILE A 109 4.96 -8.89 -12.94
C ILE A 109 5.28 -9.95 -14.00
N ALA A 110 4.96 -11.21 -13.71
CA ALA A 110 5.29 -12.32 -14.60
C ALA A 110 4.53 -12.27 -15.94
N MET A 111 3.27 -11.83 -15.93
CA MET A 111 2.42 -11.86 -17.12
C MET A 111 2.62 -10.67 -18.05
N VAL A 112 2.71 -9.45 -17.51
CA VAL A 112 2.56 -8.22 -18.34
C VAL A 112 3.60 -7.13 -18.12
N HIS A 113 4.49 -7.28 -17.14
CA HIS A 113 5.50 -6.26 -16.83
C HIS A 113 6.95 -6.76 -16.85
N TRP A 114 7.18 -8.05 -17.08
CA TRP A 114 8.50 -8.67 -17.01
C TRP A 114 9.46 -8.10 -18.06
N GLY A 115 10.74 -7.97 -17.71
CA GLY A 115 11.82 -7.69 -18.67
C GLY A 115 12.19 -6.21 -18.83
N GLN A 116 11.30 -5.27 -18.46
CA GLN A 116 11.57 -3.84 -18.49
C GLN A 116 11.53 -3.23 -17.08
N TRP A 117 12.56 -2.49 -16.66
CA TRP A 117 12.60 -1.77 -15.38
C TRP A 117 12.03 -0.34 -15.45
N SER A 118 11.38 0.07 -16.54
CA SER A 118 10.74 1.37 -16.65
C SER A 118 9.24 1.21 -16.56
N PHE A 119 8.54 1.94 -15.69
CA PHE A 119 7.07 1.92 -15.63
C PHE A 119 6.43 2.48 -16.92
N ALA A 120 7.16 3.23 -17.75
CA ALA A 120 6.62 3.83 -18.96
C ALA A 120 6.34 2.77 -20.04
N PRO A 121 5.20 2.86 -20.74
CA PRO A 121 4.92 1.98 -21.88
C PRO A 121 5.98 2.08 -22.99
N SER A 122 6.21 0.96 -23.67
CA SER A 122 7.06 0.87 -24.87
C SER A 122 6.43 -0.05 -25.90
N GLU A 123 6.97 -0.11 -27.11
CA GLU A 123 6.48 -1.02 -28.17
C GLU A 123 6.50 -2.49 -27.73
N SER A 124 7.50 -2.89 -26.94
CA SER A 124 7.62 -4.25 -26.41
C SER A 124 6.85 -4.47 -25.10
N HIS A 125 6.52 -3.40 -24.37
CA HIS A 125 5.84 -3.46 -23.07
C HIS A 125 4.69 -2.44 -23.04
N PRO A 126 3.56 -2.72 -23.71
CA PRO A 126 2.44 -1.77 -23.82
C PRO A 126 1.80 -1.44 -22.46
N MET A 127 1.95 -2.32 -21.47
CA MET A 127 1.48 -2.10 -20.09
C MET A 127 2.54 -1.45 -19.19
N GLY A 128 3.71 -1.08 -19.73
CA GLY A 128 4.86 -0.63 -18.96
C GLY A 128 5.59 -1.78 -18.26
N GLY A 129 6.71 -1.46 -17.62
CA GLY A 129 7.59 -2.42 -16.94
C GLY A 129 7.35 -2.56 -15.44
N MET A 130 8.23 -3.31 -14.78
CA MET A 130 8.01 -3.84 -13.43
C MET A 130 8.39 -2.91 -12.27
N GLU A 131 8.97 -1.72 -12.51
CA GLU A 131 9.42 -0.81 -11.45
C GLU A 131 8.33 -0.52 -10.41
N PHE A 132 7.17 -0.05 -10.87
CA PHE A 132 6.05 0.27 -9.98
C PHE A 132 5.52 -0.97 -9.24
N GLN A 133 5.44 -2.11 -9.95
CA GLN A 133 4.93 -3.36 -9.37
C GLN A 133 5.86 -3.91 -8.30
N VAL A 134 7.18 -3.79 -8.50
CA VAL A 134 8.16 -4.19 -7.49
C VAL A 134 8.07 -3.30 -6.26
N VAL A 135 7.88 -1.99 -6.41
CA VAL A 135 7.65 -1.09 -5.26
C VAL A 135 6.40 -1.50 -4.50
N MET A 136 5.28 -1.77 -5.18
CA MET A 136 4.04 -2.24 -4.54
C MET A 136 4.21 -3.59 -3.83
N LEU A 137 4.92 -4.53 -4.45
CA LEU A 137 5.25 -5.82 -3.86
C LEU A 137 6.07 -5.67 -2.57
N LEU A 138 7.07 -4.77 -2.56
CA LEU A 138 7.89 -4.50 -1.39
C LEU A 138 7.09 -3.82 -0.27
N LEU A 139 6.17 -2.90 -0.59
CA LEU A 139 5.26 -2.31 0.40
C LEU A 139 4.32 -3.36 1.02
N ALA A 140 3.81 -4.28 0.20
CA ALA A 140 3.00 -5.38 0.71
C ALA A 140 3.80 -6.31 1.64
N ALA A 141 5.02 -6.70 1.23
CA ALA A 141 5.94 -7.48 2.06
C ALA A 141 6.29 -6.75 3.37
N TYR A 142 6.48 -5.43 3.32
CA TYR A 142 6.67 -4.61 4.51
C TYR A 142 5.50 -4.77 5.49
N PHE A 143 4.24 -4.69 5.06
CA PHE A 143 3.10 -4.88 5.95
C PHE A 143 2.95 -6.32 6.46
N VAL A 144 3.35 -7.33 5.68
CA VAL A 144 3.40 -8.73 6.14
C VAL A 144 4.39 -8.89 7.29
N VAL A 145 5.58 -8.30 7.19
CA VAL A 145 6.65 -8.42 8.21
C VAL A 145 6.38 -7.51 9.40
N ARG A 146 6.02 -6.25 9.15
CA ARG A 146 5.84 -5.22 10.17
C ARG A 146 4.54 -5.37 10.96
N GLY A 147 3.43 -5.67 10.28
CA GLY A 147 2.09 -5.55 10.86
C GLY A 147 1.80 -4.14 11.38
N ASN A 148 1.19 -4.05 12.55
CA ASN A 148 0.79 -2.82 13.25
C ASN A 148 1.71 -2.42 14.41
N ALA A 149 2.85 -3.11 14.59
CA ALA A 149 3.75 -2.80 15.70
C ALA A 149 4.20 -1.32 15.61
N GLN A 150 3.75 -0.48 16.56
CA GLN A 150 3.88 1.00 16.72
C GLN A 150 2.62 1.87 16.53
N ALA A 151 1.41 1.32 16.69
CA ALA A 151 0.19 2.11 16.95
C ALA A 151 -0.29 1.99 18.41
N GLY A 152 0.65 1.99 19.36
CA GLY A 152 0.40 1.97 20.81
C GLY A 152 1.19 3.07 21.49
#